data_AF-T1AXP9-F1
#
_entry.id   AF-T1AXP9-F1
#
_cell.length_a   1.000
_cell.length_b   1.000
_cell.length_c   1.000
_cell.angle_alpha   90.00
_cell.angle_beta   90.00
_cell.angle_gamma   90.00
#
_symmetry.space_group_name_H-M   'P 1'
#
loop_
_entity.id
_entity.type
_entity.pdbx_description
1 polymer ?
#
loop_
_entity_poly.entity_id
_entity_poly.type
_entity_poly.pdbx_seq_one_letter_code
_entity_poly.pdbx_strand_id
1 'polypeptide(L)' 'LAWRGHNGRGRALGVDEVRFTGQVLPGARQVTYQVNIKRVLVRGLVLGLADGEVCVDGRRIYTAGGLRVGLFASTDGF' A
#
# COMPACT_ATOMS: atom_id res chain seq x y z
N LEU A 1 -4.03 8.47 3.31
CA LEU A 1 -4.87 9.32 2.44
C LEU A 1 -6.08 9.82 3.21
N ALA A 2 -7.03 8.96 3.59
CA ALA A 2 -8.14 9.34 4.47
C ALA A 2 -7.67 9.90 5.84
N TRP A 3 -6.58 9.37 6.41
CA TRP A 3 -5.99 9.90 7.66
C TRP A 3 -5.58 11.39 7.55
N ARG A 4 -5.36 11.91 6.34
CA ARG A 4 -5.06 13.34 6.11
C ARG A 4 -6.33 14.19 5.91
N GLY A 5 -7.52 13.64 6.15
CA GLY A 5 -8.80 14.33 6.01
C GLY A 5 -9.37 14.35 4.59
N HIS A 6 -8.81 13.59 3.66
CA HIS A 6 -9.34 13.52 2.29
C HIS A 6 -10.55 12.58 2.20
N ASN A 7 -11.60 13.05 1.54
CA ASN A 7 -12.84 12.30 1.32
C ASN A 7 -12.73 11.37 0.09
N GLY A 8 -13.57 10.33 0.08
CA GLY A 8 -13.69 9.38 -1.04
C GLY A 8 -13.46 7.93 -0.63
N ARG A 9 -13.87 7.01 -1.50
CA ARG A 9 -13.71 5.56 -1.37
C ARG A 9 -12.36 5.12 -1.95
N GLY A 10 -11.61 4.34 -1.19
CA GLY A 10 -10.29 3.86 -1.61
C GLY A 10 -10.34 2.80 -2.69
N ARG A 11 -9.44 2.89 -3.67
CA ARG A 11 -9.18 1.83 -4.67
C ARG A 11 -7.67 1.66 -4.85
N ALA A 12 -7.20 0.42 -4.78
CA ALA A 12 -5.85 0.08 -5.20
C ALA A 12 -5.78 0.22 -6.73
N LEU A 13 -4.77 0.92 -7.23
CA LEU A 13 -4.52 1.13 -8.66
C LEU A 13 -3.34 0.29 -9.16
N GLY A 14 -2.91 -0.67 -8.35
CA GLY A 14 -1.80 -1.57 -8.63
C GLY A 14 -0.49 -1.16 -7.99
N VAL A 15 0.56 -1.79 -8.50
CA VAL A 15 1.94 -1.74 -8.00
C VAL A 15 2.87 -1.97 -9.20
N ASP A 16 4.05 -1.37 -9.19
CA ASP A 16 5.00 -1.54 -10.30
C ASP A 16 5.79 -2.85 -10.16
N GLU A 17 6.39 -3.08 -9.00
CA GLU A 17 7.15 -4.29 -8.73
C GLU A 17 6.77 -4.90 -7.38
N VAL A 18 6.63 -6.22 -7.35
CA VAL A 18 6.49 -7.01 -6.13
C VAL A 18 7.48 -8.16 -6.16
N ARG A 19 8.21 -8.36 -5.07
CA ARG A 19 9.07 -9.53 -4.90
C ARG A 19 8.68 -10.29 -3.65
N PHE A 20 8.58 -11.60 -3.79
CA PHE A 20 8.39 -12.55 -2.68
C PHE A 20 9.65 -13.39 -2.54
N THR A 21 10.34 -13.28 -1.39
CA THR A 21 11.61 -13.96 -1.13
C THR A 21 11.58 -14.85 0.11
N GLY A 22 10.42 -14.96 0.73
CA GLY A 22 10.17 -15.79 1.91
C GLY A 22 8.67 -16.10 2.02
N GLN A 23 8.25 -16.52 3.20
CA GLN A 23 6.86 -16.92 3.46
C GLN A 23 6.51 -16.70 4.93
N VAL A 24 5.22 -16.65 5.22
CA VAL A 24 4.68 -16.67 6.60
C VAL A 24 4.19 -18.09 6.88
N LEU A 25 4.80 -18.77 7.86
CA LEU A 25 4.40 -20.12 8.27
C LEU A 25 3.43 -20.06 9.47
N PRO A 26 2.63 -21.12 9.72
CA PRO A 26 1.69 -21.14 10.84
C PRO A 26 2.29 -20.89 12.23
N GLY A 27 3.59 -21.15 12.42
CA GLY A 27 4.30 -20.90 13.68
C GLY A 27 4.86 -19.48 13.85
N ALA A 28 4.70 -18.60 12.85
CA ALA A 28 5.16 -17.21 12.93
C ALA A 28 4.35 -16.42 13.96
N ARG A 29 4.98 -15.46 14.64
CA ARG A 29 4.35 -14.71 15.74
C ARG A 29 3.84 -13.35 15.30
N GLN A 30 4.61 -12.63 14.50
CA GLN A 30 4.28 -11.27 14.10
C GLN A 30 4.64 -11.00 12.64
N VAL A 31 3.67 -10.49 11.89
CA VAL A 31 3.90 -9.85 10.60
C VAL A 31 3.90 -8.34 10.80
N THR A 32 4.94 -7.67 10.31
CA THR A 32 5.10 -6.21 10.37
C THR A 32 5.05 -5.66 8.95
N TYR A 33 4.17 -4.69 8.74
CA TYR A 33 4.06 -3.95 7.49
C TYR A 33 4.71 -2.58 7.67
N GLN A 34 5.68 -2.26 6.82
CA GLN A 34 6.27 -0.93 6.76
C GLN A 34 5.90 -0.29 5.43
N VAL A 35 5.31 0.91 5.49
CA VAL A 35 4.89 1.66 4.31
C VAL A 35 5.61 3.00 4.32
N ASN A 36 6.40 3.25 3.29
CA ASN A 36 7.08 4.52 3.09
C ASN A 36 6.32 5.34 2.04
N ILE A 37 5.63 6.39 2.51
CA ILE A 37 4.84 7.27 1.64
C ILE A 37 5.79 8.18 0.87
N LYS A 38 5.94 7.92 -0.43
CA LYS A 38 6.74 8.76 -1.34
C LYS A 38 6.05 10.08 -1.65
N ARG A 39 4.74 10.03 -1.93
CA ARG A 39 3.97 11.21 -2.33
C ARG A 39 2.48 11.04 -2.10
N VAL A 40 1.82 12.17 -1.84
CA VAL A 40 0.36 12.30 -1.92
C VAL A 40 0.06 13.42 -2.91
N LEU A 41 -0.69 13.11 -3.96
CA LEU A 41 -1.12 14.04 -5.00
C LEU A 41 -2.60 14.37 -4.78
N VAL A 42 -2.95 15.65 -4.85
CA VAL A 42 -4.33 16.15 -4.66
C VAL A 42 -4.66 17.07 -5.82
N ARG A 43 -5.11 16.50 -6.95
CA ARG A 43 -5.41 17.26 -8.18
C ARG A 43 -6.61 16.64 -8.90
N GLY A 44 -7.82 16.98 -8.46
CA GLY A 44 -9.08 16.37 -8.92
C GLY A 44 -9.30 14.96 -8.36
N LEU A 45 -8.26 14.11 -8.42
CA LEU A 45 -8.17 12.83 -7.73
C LEU A 45 -7.14 12.92 -6.59
N VAL A 46 -7.42 12.24 -5.47
CA VAL A 46 -6.44 12.05 -4.40
C VAL A 46 -5.71 10.73 -4.62
N LEU A 47 -4.40 10.77 -4.86
CA LEU A 47 -3.56 9.61 -5.17
C LEU A 47 -2.40 9.51 -4.17
N GLY A 48 -2.24 8.35 -3.55
CA GLY A 48 -1.09 7.98 -2.73
C GLY A 48 -0.12 7.10 -3.49
N LEU A 49 1.17 7.45 -3.39
CA LEU A 49 2.29 6.71 -3.92
C LEU A 49 3.19 6.29 -2.76
N ALA A 50 3.54 5.01 -2.70
CA ALA A 50 4.38 4.48 -1.62
C ALA A 50 5.25 3.32 -2.09
N ASP A 51 6.27 3.01 -1.31
CA ASP A 51 6.88 1.68 -1.29
C ASP A 51 6.48 0.97 0.01
N GLY A 52 6.57 -0.34 0.02
CA GLY A 52 6.28 -1.14 1.19
C GLY A 52 7.19 -2.34 1.35
N GLU A 53 7.36 -2.76 2.59
CA GLU A 53 7.99 -4.03 2.93
C GLU A 53 7.18 -4.79 3.97
N VAL A 54 7.29 -6.11 3.90
CA VAL A 54 6.68 -7.01 4.87
C VAL A 54 7.79 -7.81 5.53
N CYS A 55 7.79 -7.80 6.85
CA CYS A 55 8.68 -8.58 7.68
C CYS A 55 7.89 -9.60 8.49
N VAL A 56 8.41 -10.82 8.64
CA VAL A 56 7.90 -11.82 9.57
C VAL A 56 8.95 -12.05 10.66
N ASP A 57 8.55 -11.88 11.92
CA ASP A 57 9.43 -12.03 13.09
C ASP A 57 10.76 -11.27 12.94
N GLY A 58 10.69 -10.05 12.40
CA GLY A 58 11.84 -9.16 12.18
C GLY A 58 12.62 -9.39 10.87
N ARG A 59 12.35 -10.46 10.13
CA ARG A 59 12.99 -10.73 8.83
C ARG A 59 12.14 -10.25 7.66
N ARG A 60 12.69 -9.39 6.80
CA ARG A 60 12.05 -8.96 5.55
C ARG A 60 11.84 -10.14 4.60
N ILE A 61 10.63 -10.28 4.08
CA ILE A 61 10.23 -11.35 3.15
C ILE A 61 9.65 -10.81 1.85
N TYR A 62 8.94 -9.69 1.89
CA TYR A 62 8.32 -9.09 0.71
C TYR A 62 8.74 -7.63 0.54
N THR A 63 8.84 -7.19 -0.70
CA THR A 63 9.02 -5.78 -1.07
C THR A 63 8.03 -5.41 -2.17
N ALA A 64 7.49 -4.19 -2.08
CA ALA A 64 6.61 -3.62 -3.08
C ALA A 64 7.10 -2.21 -3.45
N GLY A 65 7.44 -2.00 -4.71
CA GLY A 65 7.84 -0.72 -5.27
C GLY A 65 6.68 -0.09 -6.05
N GLY A 66 6.42 1.19 -5.83
CA GLY A 66 5.42 1.93 -6.62
C GLY A 66 3.97 1.53 -6.34
N LEU A 67 3.62 1.30 -5.08
CA LEU A 67 2.23 1.11 -4.64
C LEU A 67 1.40 2.35 -4.97
N ARG A 68 0.22 2.15 -5.57
CA ARG A 68 -0.72 3.23 -5.95
C ARG A 68 -2.10 3.00 -5.35
N VAL A 69 -2.62 4.00 -4.65
CA VAL A 69 -4.00 3.98 -4.11
C VAL A 69 -4.68 5.33 -4.36
N GLY A 70 -5.86 5.31 -4.98
CA GLY A 70 -6.68 6.51 -5.20
C GLY A 70 -7.89 6.59 -4.25
N LEU A 71 -8.37 7.79 -3.96
CA LEU A 71 -9.69 8.02 -3.35
C LEU A 71 -10.65 8.61 -4.38
N PHE A 72 -11.83 8.00 -4.52
CA PHE A 72 -12.82 8.37 -5.52
C PHE A 72 -14.14 8.78 -4.87
N ALA A 73 -14.79 9.84 -5.36
CA ALA A 73 -16.10 10.26 -4.86
C ALA A 73 -17.19 9.24 -5.22
N SER A 74 -17.23 8.80 -6.49
CA SER A 74 -18.01 7.66 -6.96
C SER A 74 -17.11 6.51 -7.42
N THR A 75 -17.59 5.28 -7.26
CA THR A 75 -16.91 4.06 -7.73
C THR A 75 -17.75 3.32 -8.77
N ASP A 76 -18.76 3.95 -9.35
CA ASP A 76 -19.74 3.30 -10.24
C ASP A 76 -19.16 3.02 -11.64
N GLY A 77 -18.02 3.66 -11.98
CA GLY A 77 -17.29 3.47 -13.24
C GLY A 77 -15.95 2.75 -13.09
N PHE A 78 -15.77 2.01 -11.98
CA PHE A 78 -14.59 1.21 -11.69
C PHE A 78 -14.85 -0.27 -11.92
#